data_AF-A0A0D6LEK7-F1
#
_entry.id   AF-A0A0D6LEK7-F1
#
_cell.length_a   1.000
_cell.length_b   1.000
_cell.length_c   1.000
_cell.angle_alpha   90.00
_cell.angle_beta   90.00
_cell.angle_gamma   90.00
#
_symmetry.space_group_name_H-M   'P 1'
#
loop_
_entity.id
_entity.type
_entity.pdbx_description
1 polymer ?
#
loop_
_entity_poly.entity_id
_entity_poly.type
_entity_poly.pdbx_seq_one_letter_code
_entity_poly.pdbx_strand_id
1 'polypeptide(L)'
;MVKVMQRNIPMTSARALRNKALKTIRSSADAVAYFDANRRVRGYDMQVQRAHALSWNCDGTRLACGSQDRRVAVATVDSSCRLKCTFVGQGHDDSVDQVAFHCTNPNLLASASTDKSVIIWDIRQQKTHTRLSTRAANLYVTWSPCGRYLAYGDKEDRLHVIDGRTLSTLK
;
A
#
# COMPACT_ATOMS: atom_id res chain seq x y z
N MET A 1 -36.94 -51.11 -3.85
CA MET A 1 -36.16 -50.28 -2.92
C MET A 1 -34.69 -50.40 -3.31
N VAL A 2 -34.14 -49.45 -4.08
CA VAL A 2 -32.76 -49.52 -4.59
C VAL A 2 -31.89 -48.56 -3.78
N LYS A 3 -30.89 -49.10 -3.09
CA LYS A 3 -29.95 -48.36 -2.24
C LYS A 3 -28.78 -47.87 -3.12
N VAL A 4 -28.75 -46.57 -3.41
CA VAL A 4 -27.62 -45.93 -4.12
C VAL A 4 -26.47 -45.77 -3.13
N MET A 5 -25.36 -46.46 -3.37
CA MET A 5 -24.08 -46.23 -2.67
C MET A 5 -23.43 -44.96 -3.24
N GLN A 6 -23.42 -43.88 -2.47
CA GLN A 6 -22.55 -42.74 -2.74
C GLN A 6 -21.11 -43.11 -2.37
N ARG A 7 -20.23 -43.16 -3.38
CA ARG A 7 -18.77 -43.25 -3.17
C ARG A 7 -18.28 -41.89 -2.67
N ASN A 8 -17.86 -41.83 -1.41
CA ASN A 8 -17.09 -40.71 -0.89
C ASN A 8 -15.72 -40.67 -1.58
N ILE A 9 -15.52 -39.69 -2.46
CA ILE A 9 -14.20 -39.35 -2.99
C ILE A 9 -13.53 -38.44 -1.95
N PRO A 10 -12.38 -38.81 -1.35
CA PRO A 10 -11.72 -37.94 -0.40
C PRO A 10 -11.16 -36.71 -1.11
N MET A 11 -11.65 -35.52 -0.72
CA MET A 11 -11.05 -34.22 -1.07
C MET A 11 -9.72 -34.03 -0.33
N THR A 12 -8.66 -34.76 -0.69
CA THR A 12 -7.36 -34.66 -0.01
C THR A 12 -6.14 -34.64 -0.93
N SER A 13 -6.27 -34.30 -2.22
CA SER A 13 -5.11 -34.25 -3.13
C SER A 13 -4.76 -32.83 -3.64
N ALA A 14 -5.74 -32.00 -4.02
CA ALA A 14 -5.44 -30.70 -4.63
C ALA A 14 -4.95 -29.62 -3.62
N ARG A 15 -5.46 -29.63 -2.38
CA ARG A 15 -5.10 -28.65 -1.34
C ARG A 15 -3.76 -28.99 -0.68
N ALA A 16 -3.43 -30.28 -0.58
CA ALA A 16 -2.15 -30.77 -0.05
C ALA A 16 -0.98 -30.50 -1.01
N LEU A 17 -1.19 -30.63 -2.33
CA LEU A 17 -0.18 -30.28 -3.35
C LEU A 17 0.07 -28.77 -3.46
N ARG A 18 -0.93 -27.94 -3.15
CA ARG A 18 -0.81 -26.47 -3.13
C ARG A 18 0.02 -25.96 -1.95
N ASN A 19 0.22 -26.82 -0.94
CA ASN A 19 1.10 -26.61 0.22
C ASN A 19 2.49 -27.22 0.02
N LYS A 20 2.94 -27.38 -1.24
CA LYS A 20 4.37 -27.55 -1.53
C LYS A 20 5.07 -26.32 -0.94
N ALA A 21 5.77 -26.56 0.17
CA ALA A 21 6.64 -25.67 0.91
C ALA A 21 6.89 -24.33 0.22
N LEU A 22 6.71 -23.22 0.96
CA LEU A 22 7.41 -21.97 0.69
C LEU A 22 8.83 -22.35 0.21
N LYS A 23 9.09 -22.28 -1.10
CA LYS A 23 10.42 -22.55 -1.62
C LYS A 23 11.23 -21.38 -1.09
N THR A 24 11.87 -21.59 0.06
CA THR A 24 12.74 -20.60 0.68
C THR A 24 13.75 -20.23 -0.39
N ILE A 25 13.72 -18.97 -0.82
CA ILE A 25 14.72 -18.44 -1.74
C ILE A 25 16.02 -18.37 -0.93
N ARG A 26 16.98 -19.26 -1.21
CA ARG A 26 18.24 -19.37 -0.45
C ARG A 26 19.44 -18.83 -1.23
N SER A 27 19.28 -18.63 -2.53
CA SER A 27 20.30 -18.11 -3.43
C SER A 27 19.68 -17.22 -4.51
N SER A 28 20.53 -16.44 -5.19
CA SER A 28 20.10 -15.66 -6.37
C SER A 28 19.57 -16.57 -7.48
N ALA A 29 20.17 -17.75 -7.69
CA ALA A 29 19.70 -18.73 -8.66
C ALA A 29 18.29 -19.26 -8.31
N ASP A 30 18.02 -19.53 -7.03
CA ASP A 30 16.68 -19.92 -6.57
C ASP A 30 15.64 -18.82 -6.80
N ALA A 31 16.04 -17.56 -6.58
CA ALA A 31 15.18 -16.40 -6.80
C ALA A 31 14.79 -16.29 -8.27
N VAL A 32 15.77 -16.35 -9.18
CA VAL A 32 15.55 -16.29 -10.63
C VAL A 32 14.61 -17.41 -11.08
N ALA A 33 14.94 -18.67 -10.74
CA ALA A 33 14.11 -19.81 -11.09
C ALA A 33 12.69 -19.71 -10.50
N TYR A 34 12.54 -19.17 -9.29
CA TYR A 34 11.24 -18.93 -8.68
C TYR A 34 10.43 -17.88 -9.47
N PHE A 35 11.00 -16.72 -9.77
CA PHE A 35 10.27 -15.64 -10.46
C PHE A 35 9.96 -15.99 -11.92
N ASP A 36 10.87 -16.70 -12.61
CA ASP A 36 10.63 -17.20 -13.97
C ASP A 36 9.45 -18.19 -14.02
N ALA A 37 9.37 -19.08 -13.02
CA ALA A 37 8.29 -20.04 -12.91
C ALA A 37 6.96 -19.43 -12.42
N ASN A 38 6.98 -18.24 -11.81
CA ASN A 38 5.82 -17.62 -11.14
C ASN A 38 5.47 -16.23 -11.68
N ARG A 39 5.57 -16.02 -13.01
CA ARG A 39 5.30 -14.73 -13.67
C ARG A 39 3.81 -14.40 -13.84
N ARG A 40 3.08 -14.25 -12.74
CA ARG A 40 1.67 -13.80 -12.77
C ARG A 40 1.59 -12.29 -12.76
N VAL A 41 1.24 -11.68 -13.89
CA VAL A 41 0.99 -10.24 -13.99
C VAL A 41 -0.51 -9.99 -14.15
N ARG A 42 -1.03 -9.00 -13.43
CA ARG A 42 -2.40 -8.53 -13.56
C ARG A 42 -2.40 -7.00 -13.58
N GLY A 43 -3.10 -6.42 -14.54
CA GLY A 43 -3.35 -4.98 -14.58
C GLY A 43 -4.63 -4.65 -13.81
N TYR A 44 -4.61 -3.54 -13.08
CA TYR A 44 -5.76 -3.01 -12.36
C TYR A 44 -5.86 -1.50 -12.57
N ASP A 45 -7.07 -1.02 -12.78
CA ASP A 45 -7.35 0.41 -12.78
C ASP A 45 -7.66 0.85 -11.34
N MET A 46 -6.80 1.72 -10.80
CA MET A 46 -6.91 2.29 -9.46
C MET A 46 -7.70 3.61 -9.45
N GLN A 47 -8.36 3.96 -10.57
CA GLN A 47 -9.09 5.21 -10.77
C GLN A 47 -8.23 6.47 -10.66
N VAL A 48 -6.95 6.34 -11.02
CA VAL A 48 -5.95 7.41 -11.04
C VAL A 48 -5.13 7.37 -12.32
N GLN A 49 -4.59 8.50 -12.74
CA GLN A 49 -3.75 8.60 -13.95
C GLN A 49 -2.27 8.78 -13.62
N ARG A 50 -1.41 7.94 -14.22
CA ARG A 50 0.05 8.00 -14.04
C ARG A 50 0.46 7.83 -12.56
N ALA A 51 0.05 6.72 -11.97
CA ALA A 51 0.53 6.30 -10.66
C ALA A 51 2.05 6.15 -10.68
N HIS A 52 2.74 6.74 -9.70
CA HIS A 52 4.20 6.71 -9.61
C HIS A 52 4.73 6.39 -8.21
N ALA A 53 3.85 6.33 -7.21
CA ALA A 53 4.17 5.91 -5.84
C ALA A 53 3.28 4.74 -5.42
N LEU A 54 3.82 3.79 -4.64
CA LEU A 54 3.12 2.62 -4.14
C LEU A 54 3.47 2.36 -2.68
N SER A 55 2.48 1.94 -1.89
CA SER A 55 2.70 1.57 -0.49
C SER A 55 1.78 0.43 -0.05
N TRP A 56 2.34 -0.58 0.60
CA TRP A 56 1.59 -1.62 1.31
C TRP A 56 1.25 -1.16 2.71
N ASN A 57 0.05 -1.49 3.19
CA ASN A 57 -0.27 -1.29 4.59
C ASN A 57 0.37 -2.39 5.47
N CYS A 58 0.40 -2.14 6.78
CA CYS A 58 1.13 -2.96 7.73
C CYS A 58 0.59 -4.40 7.91
N ASP A 59 -0.64 -4.68 7.50
CA ASP A 59 -1.24 -6.02 7.56
C ASP A 59 -1.27 -6.73 6.19
N GLY A 60 -0.77 -6.08 5.14
CA GLY A 60 -0.71 -6.63 3.78
C GLY A 60 -2.06 -6.77 3.07
N THR A 61 -3.14 -6.22 3.64
CA THR A 61 -4.49 -6.31 3.06
C THR A 61 -4.81 -5.17 2.11
N ARG A 62 -3.99 -4.11 2.05
CA ARG A 62 -4.23 -2.94 1.22
C ARG A 62 -2.98 -2.43 0.52
N LEU A 63 -3.19 -1.89 -0.67
CA LEU A 63 -2.19 -1.21 -1.48
C LEU A 63 -2.69 0.20 -1.82
N ALA A 64 -1.83 1.19 -1.59
CA ALA A 64 -2.06 2.58 -1.95
C ALA A 64 -1.23 2.97 -3.16
N CYS A 65 -1.71 3.94 -3.93
CA CYS A 65 -0.93 4.65 -4.91
C CYS A 65 -1.15 6.16 -4.86
N GLY A 66 -0.06 6.90 -5.11
CA GLY A 66 -0.06 8.34 -5.40
C GLY A 66 0.04 8.58 -6.90
N SER A 67 -0.51 9.69 -7.36
CA SER A 67 -0.79 9.93 -8.77
C SER A 67 -0.52 11.38 -9.19
N GLN A 68 -0.18 11.57 -10.47
CA GLN A 68 0.06 12.89 -11.05
C GLN A 68 -1.24 13.69 -11.19
N ASP A 69 -2.39 13.01 -11.23
CA ASP A 69 -3.72 13.64 -11.23
C ASP A 69 -4.18 14.14 -9.85
N ARG A 70 -3.24 14.32 -8.90
CA ARG A 70 -3.45 14.91 -7.57
C ARG A 70 -4.25 14.02 -6.61
N ARG A 71 -4.43 12.75 -6.97
CA ARG A 71 -5.21 11.79 -6.19
C ARG A 71 -4.33 10.78 -5.46
N VAL A 72 -4.93 10.24 -4.41
CA VAL A 72 -4.45 9.04 -3.72
C VAL A 72 -5.53 8.00 -3.84
N ALA A 73 -5.19 6.78 -4.26
CA ALA A 73 -6.14 5.67 -4.27
C ALA A 73 -5.67 4.52 -3.41
N VAL A 74 -6.62 3.78 -2.84
CA VAL A 74 -6.35 2.59 -2.03
C VAL A 74 -7.26 1.45 -2.45
N ALA A 75 -6.66 0.28 -2.64
CA ALA A 75 -7.34 -0.96 -2.95
C ALA A 75 -7.14 -2.00 -1.86
N THR A 76 -8.16 -2.80 -1.61
CA THR A 76 -8.03 -4.04 -0.85
C THR A 76 -7.45 -5.13 -1.74
N VAL A 77 -6.62 -5.99 -1.16
CA VAL A 77 -6.00 -7.14 -1.82
C VAL A 77 -6.60 -8.42 -1.27
N ASP A 78 -7.21 -9.24 -2.12
CA ASP A 78 -7.73 -10.54 -1.72
C ASP A 78 -6.64 -11.64 -1.70
N SER A 79 -6.98 -12.82 -1.17
CA SER A 79 -6.06 -13.97 -1.09
C SER A 79 -5.57 -14.49 -2.45
N SER A 80 -6.16 -14.03 -3.56
CA SER A 80 -5.76 -14.34 -4.94
C SER A 80 -4.99 -13.20 -5.59
N CYS A 81 -4.53 -12.22 -4.80
CA CYS A 81 -3.84 -11.00 -5.23
C CYS A 81 -4.67 -10.16 -6.20
N ARG A 82 -5.99 -10.13 -6.03
CA ARG A 82 -6.86 -9.23 -6.80
C ARG A 82 -7.08 -7.93 -6.05
N LEU A 83 -6.91 -6.83 -6.77
CA LEU A 83 -7.17 -5.49 -6.26
C LEU A 83 -8.61 -5.09 -6.53
N LYS A 84 -9.22 -4.47 -5.52
CA LYS A 84 -10.48 -3.75 -5.64
C LYS A 84 -10.27 -2.35 -5.06
N CYS A 85 -10.40 -1.31 -5.89
CA CYS A 85 -10.33 0.06 -5.40
C CYS A 85 -11.47 0.31 -4.38
N THR A 86 -11.13 0.90 -3.24
CA THR A 86 -12.04 1.12 -2.11
C THR A 86 -12.04 2.56 -1.61
N PHE A 87 -11.04 3.34 -1.98
CA PHE A 87 -10.89 4.73 -1.54
C PHE A 87 -10.18 5.53 -2.63
N VAL A 88 -10.68 6.73 -2.89
CA VAL A 88 -10.06 7.73 -3.76
C VAL A 88 -10.09 9.07 -3.04
N GLY A 89 -8.95 9.48 -2.51
CA GLY A 89 -8.75 10.74 -1.83
C GLY A 89 -8.50 11.88 -2.80
N GLN A 90 -9.18 13.00 -2.57
CA GLN A 90 -8.98 14.28 -3.23
C GLN A 90 -8.71 15.34 -2.17
N GLY A 91 -7.69 16.18 -2.39
CA GLY A 91 -7.28 17.19 -1.41
C GLY A 91 -5.93 17.83 -1.72
N HIS A 92 -5.08 17.15 -2.50
CA HIS A 92 -3.89 17.76 -3.06
C HIS A 92 -4.22 18.64 -4.26
N ASP A 93 -3.46 19.73 -4.41
CA ASP A 93 -3.61 20.69 -5.51
C ASP A 93 -2.62 20.44 -6.66
N ASP A 94 -1.71 19.49 -6.47
CA ASP A 94 -0.69 19.11 -7.44
C ASP A 94 -0.25 17.63 -7.28
N SER A 95 0.72 17.16 -8.07
CA SER A 95 1.20 15.77 -8.13
C SER A 95 1.45 15.17 -6.75
N VAL A 96 1.02 13.91 -6.54
CA VAL A 96 1.28 13.16 -5.31
C VAL A 96 2.46 12.22 -5.48
N ASP A 97 3.65 12.75 -5.20
CA ASP A 97 4.95 12.12 -5.52
C ASP A 97 5.31 10.94 -4.62
N GLN A 98 4.75 10.85 -3.41
CA GLN A 98 4.96 9.72 -2.53
C GLN A 98 3.76 9.43 -1.64
N VAL A 99 3.54 8.14 -1.33
CA VAL A 99 2.56 7.67 -0.34
C VAL A 99 3.21 6.70 0.63
N ALA A 100 2.80 6.75 1.90
CA ALA A 100 3.33 5.88 2.94
C ALA A 100 2.25 5.48 3.95
N PHE A 101 1.91 4.20 3.98
CA PHE A 101 1.07 3.67 5.05
C PHE A 101 1.78 3.74 6.39
N HIS A 102 0.98 3.95 7.44
CA HIS A 102 1.46 3.94 8.80
C HIS A 102 1.94 2.54 9.20
N CYS A 103 3.13 2.44 9.80
CA CYS A 103 3.78 1.15 10.07
C CYS A 103 3.03 0.26 11.07
N THR A 104 2.17 0.81 11.92
CA THR A 104 1.42 0.06 12.94
C THR A 104 -0.10 0.27 12.90
N ASN A 105 -0.62 1.10 11.99
CA ASN A 105 -2.05 1.37 11.88
C ASN A 105 -2.50 1.17 10.42
N PRO A 106 -3.26 0.12 10.12
CA PRO A 106 -3.56 -0.25 8.73
C PRO A 106 -4.50 0.72 8.00
N ASN A 107 -5.06 1.70 8.71
CA ASN A 107 -6.02 2.66 8.17
C ASN A 107 -5.46 4.07 7.98
N LEU A 108 -4.22 4.33 8.40
CA LEU A 108 -3.59 5.63 8.24
C LEU A 108 -2.60 5.62 7.08
N LEU A 109 -2.72 6.61 6.22
CA LEU A 109 -1.87 6.81 5.05
C LEU A 109 -1.38 8.25 5.04
N ALA A 110 -0.11 8.46 4.75
CA ALA A 110 0.44 9.79 4.47
C ALA A 110 0.70 9.92 2.97
N SER A 111 0.54 11.13 2.43
CA SER A 111 0.95 11.47 1.07
C SER A 111 1.72 12.79 1.04
N ALA A 112 2.74 12.87 0.19
CA ALA A 112 3.52 14.06 -0.05
C ALA A 112 3.27 14.56 -1.49
N SER A 113 3.20 15.89 -1.65
CA SER A 113 2.91 16.51 -2.93
C SER A 113 3.78 17.74 -3.21
N THR A 114 3.92 18.05 -4.49
CA THR A 114 4.51 19.30 -4.98
C THR A 114 3.71 20.55 -4.60
N ASP A 115 2.46 20.40 -4.16
CA ASP A 115 1.60 21.48 -3.67
C ASP A 115 2.01 22.07 -2.31
N LYS A 116 3.20 21.68 -1.81
CA LYS A 116 3.75 22.08 -0.51
C LYS A 116 2.88 21.61 0.65
N SER A 117 2.33 20.41 0.53
CA SER A 117 1.64 19.77 1.63
C SER A 117 1.99 18.31 1.80
N VAL A 118 1.79 17.86 3.03
CA VAL A 118 1.67 16.45 3.38
C VAL A 118 0.25 16.25 3.91
N ILE A 119 -0.48 15.27 3.37
CA ILE A 119 -1.83 14.95 3.81
C ILE A 119 -1.85 13.61 4.53
N ILE A 120 -2.50 13.57 5.69
CA ILE A 120 -2.78 12.35 6.44
C ILE A 120 -4.23 11.95 6.20
N TRP A 121 -4.42 10.72 5.73
CA TRP A 121 -5.71 10.15 5.38
C TRP A 121 -6.08 9.07 6.40
N ASP A 122 -7.30 9.14 6.93
CA ASP A 122 -7.98 7.97 7.51
C ASP A 122 -8.83 7.33 6.42
N ILE A 123 -8.38 6.21 5.85
CA ILE A 123 -9.03 5.60 4.69
C ILE A 123 -10.39 4.96 5.02
N ARG A 124 -10.78 4.94 6.30
CA ARG A 124 -12.13 4.54 6.72
C ARG A 124 -13.15 5.64 6.43
N GLN A 125 -12.69 6.88 6.23
CA GLN A 125 -13.49 8.07 6.09
C GLN A 125 -13.12 8.81 4.80
N GLN A 126 -14.03 8.82 3.82
CA GLN A 126 -13.75 9.34 2.46
C GLN A 126 -13.41 10.84 2.39
N LYS A 127 -13.79 11.64 3.40
CA LYS A 127 -13.70 13.12 3.34
C LYS A 127 -12.83 13.75 4.42
N THR A 128 -12.36 12.99 5.40
CA THR A 128 -11.57 13.56 6.50
C THR A 128 -10.10 13.28 6.26
N HIS A 129 -9.36 14.34 5.96
CA HIS A 129 -7.92 14.31 5.88
C HIS A 129 -7.35 15.52 6.62
N THR A 130 -6.17 15.35 7.19
CA THR A 130 -5.45 16.45 7.86
C THR A 130 -4.34 16.92 6.94
N ARG A 131 -4.38 18.20 6.56
CA ARG A 131 -3.38 18.83 5.71
C ARG A 131 -2.33 19.52 6.56
N LEU A 132 -1.08 19.11 6.41
CA LEU A 132 0.10 19.79 6.92
C LEU A 132 0.69 20.64 5.80
N SER A 133 0.66 21.96 5.97
CA SER A 133 1.33 22.88 5.03
C SER A 133 2.81 22.92 5.32
N THR A 134 3.63 22.68 4.30
CA THR A 134 5.10 22.71 4.37
C THR A 134 5.63 23.96 3.68
N ARG A 135 6.92 24.26 3.87
CA ARG A 135 7.54 25.46 3.28
C ARG A 135 7.90 25.29 1.80
N ALA A 136 8.10 24.05 1.35
CA ALA A 136 8.50 23.72 -0.01
C ALA A 136 7.80 22.43 -0.48
N ALA A 137 7.90 22.17 -1.79
CA ALA A 137 7.33 21.00 -2.44
C ALA A 137 7.94 19.72 -1.84
N ASN A 138 7.11 18.72 -1.55
CA ASN A 138 7.57 17.49 -0.91
C ASN A 138 7.65 16.35 -1.92
N LEU A 139 8.78 15.65 -1.95
CA LEU A 139 9.01 14.51 -2.84
C LEU A 139 8.90 13.17 -2.13
N TYR A 140 9.15 13.15 -0.82
CA TYR A 140 9.27 11.93 -0.04
C TYR A 140 8.52 12.05 1.27
N VAL A 141 7.89 10.95 1.70
CA VAL A 141 7.27 10.80 3.02
C VAL A 141 7.45 9.37 3.49
N THR A 142 7.72 9.19 4.79
CA THR A 142 7.82 7.87 5.41
C THR A 142 7.42 7.90 6.88
N TRP A 143 6.82 6.82 7.34
CA TRP A 143 6.55 6.60 8.76
C TRP A 143 7.74 5.89 9.41
N SER A 144 8.07 6.31 10.63
CA SER A 144 8.98 5.55 11.49
C SER A 144 8.43 4.14 11.76
N PRO A 145 9.29 3.12 11.92
CA PRO A 145 8.84 1.75 12.22
C PRO A 145 7.99 1.63 13.48
N CYS A 146 8.19 2.52 14.46
CA CYS A 146 7.39 2.57 15.68
C CYS A 146 6.02 3.27 15.49
N GLY A 147 5.77 3.88 14.32
CA GLY A 147 4.54 4.61 14.01
C GLY A 147 4.36 5.91 14.81
N ARG A 148 5.41 6.44 15.44
CA ARG A 148 5.30 7.67 16.22
C ARG A 148 5.65 8.92 15.41
N TYR A 149 6.62 8.79 14.52
CA TYR A 149 7.16 9.90 13.76
C TYR A 149 6.86 9.75 12.28
N LEU A 150 6.65 10.90 11.63
CA LEU A 150 6.58 11.03 10.19
C LEU A 150 7.78 11.86 9.74
N ALA A 151 8.51 11.38 8.74
CA ALA A 151 9.55 12.14 8.08
C ALA A 151 9.12 12.50 6.67
N TYR A 152 9.45 13.71 6.22
CA TYR A 152 9.26 14.12 4.83
C TYR A 152 10.46 14.93 4.34
N GLY A 153 10.74 14.79 3.05
CA GLY A 153 11.81 15.51 2.35
C GLY A 153 11.23 16.50 1.36
N ASP A 154 11.72 17.74 1.42
CA ASP A 154 11.33 18.80 0.49
C ASP A 154 12.34 18.98 -0.65
N LYS A 155 11.95 19.75 -1.68
CA LYS A 155 12.81 20.07 -2.84
C LYS A 155 13.94 21.05 -2.52
N GLU A 156 14.04 21.54 -1.30
CA GLU A 156 15.08 22.48 -0.85
C GLU A 156 16.18 21.76 -0.04
N ASP A 157 16.37 20.46 -0.34
CA ASP A 157 17.35 19.57 0.29
C ASP A 157 17.21 19.45 1.83
N ARG A 158 16.01 19.66 2.37
CA ARG A 158 15.74 19.54 3.81
C ARG A 158 14.88 18.33 4.13
N LEU A 159 15.26 17.67 5.23
CA LEU A 159 14.48 16.62 5.87
C LEU A 159 13.82 17.18 7.12
N HIS A 160 12.54 16.88 7.29
CA HIS A 160 11.76 17.27 8.47
C HIS A 160 11.24 16.03 9.16
N VAL A 161 11.24 16.04 10.49
CA VAL A 161 10.64 14.99 11.32
C VAL A 161 9.62 15.63 12.24
N ILE A 162 8.41 15.08 12.23
CA ILE A 162 7.30 15.52 13.06
C ILE A 162 6.79 14.38 13.92
N ASP A 163 6.20 14.71 15.06
CA ASP A 163 5.39 13.76 15.83
C ASP A 163 4.07 13.51 15.09
N GLY A 164 3.76 12.25 14.80
CA GLY A 164 2.60 11.85 14.02
C GLY A 164 1.26 11.93 14.75
N ARG A 165 1.26 12.10 16.07
CA ARG A 165 0.04 12.31 16.86
C ARG A 165 -0.36 13.77 16.89
N THR A 166 0.63 14.65 17.02
CA THR A 166 0.44 16.10 17.15
C THR A 166 0.63 16.86 15.84
N LEU A 167 1.25 16.22 14.84
CA LEU A 167 1.70 16.80 13.58
C LEU A 167 2.60 18.03 13.76
N SER A 168 3.33 18.09 14.87
CA SER A 168 4.25 19.18 15.21
C SER A 168 5.71 18.76 15.01
N THR A 169 6.54 19.71 14.59
CA THR A 169 7.99 19.49 14.43
C THR A 169 8.63 19.17 15.77
N LEU A 170 9.49 18.15 15.77
CA LEU A 170 10.31 17.84 16.94
C LEU A 170 11.35 18.95 17.14
N LYS A 171 11.52 19.41 18.38
CA LYS A 171 12.54 20.41 18.75
C LYS A 171 13.86 19.74 19.09
#